data_AF-A0A537JVE6-F1
#
_entry.id   AF-A0A537JVE6-F1
#
_cell.length_a   1.000
_cell.length_b   1.000
_cell.length_c   1.000
_cell.angle_alpha   90.00
_cell.angle_beta   90.00
_cell.angle_gamma   90.00
#
_symmetry.space_group_name_H-M   'P 1'
#
loop_
_entity.id
_entity.type
_entity.pdbx_description
1 polymer ?
#
loop_
_entity_poly.entity_id
_entity_poly.type
_entity_poly.pdbx_seq_one_letter_code
_entity_poly.pdbx_strand_id
1 'polypeptide(L)'
;MFFNLFKTKVSKVNTLFLAHYVDVKVFYTMQFNKVPCVSFIPELDTSKVFEYIDNQYRDQITGIYQHNFFDHAEQKLFFNNCIFVLKNNRMIETGNNLCHVLYTTKQYTWSQNIMKELAKFRLTESVNERLIGFARNYNMN
;
A
#
# COMPACT_ATOMS: atom_id res chain seq x y z
N MET A 1 19.04 18.03 -23.74
CA MET A 1 18.13 17.21 -22.89
C MET A 1 18.93 16.03 -22.32
N PHE A 2 19.84 16.27 -21.37
CA PHE A 2 20.91 15.31 -20.97
C PHE A 2 21.24 15.34 -19.46
N PHE A 3 20.23 15.37 -18.57
CA PHE A 3 20.49 15.40 -17.11
C PHE A 3 19.58 14.50 -16.26
N ASN A 4 19.24 13.31 -16.75
CA ASN A 4 18.48 12.34 -15.93
C ASN A 4 19.15 10.97 -15.76
N LEU A 5 20.44 10.83 -16.10
CA LEU A 5 21.14 9.54 -16.02
C LEU A 5 21.65 9.15 -14.62
N PHE A 6 21.66 10.05 -13.63
CA PHE A 6 22.28 9.76 -12.31
C PHE A 6 21.50 10.33 -11.11
N LYS A 7 20.19 10.07 -11.01
CA LYS A 7 19.39 10.57 -9.88
C LYS A 7 18.63 9.52 -9.07
N THR A 8 18.75 8.24 -9.36
CA THR A 8 18.12 7.21 -8.52
C THR A 8 18.96 6.97 -7.26
N LYS A 9 18.43 7.36 -6.09
CA LYS A 9 19.05 7.12 -4.77
C LYS A 9 19.11 5.64 -4.38
N VAL A 10 18.54 4.74 -5.18
CA VAL A 10 18.53 3.30 -4.93
C VAL A 10 19.64 2.66 -5.77
N SER A 11 20.71 2.22 -5.09
CA SER A 11 21.88 1.58 -5.73
C SER A 11 21.75 0.06 -5.90
N LYS A 12 20.77 -0.56 -5.23
CA LYS A 12 20.48 -2.00 -5.32
C LYS A 12 19.02 -2.23 -5.63
N VAL A 13 18.73 -2.65 -6.88
CA VAL A 13 17.36 -2.97 -7.33
C VAL A 13 16.87 -4.30 -6.73
N ASN A 14 17.76 -5.18 -6.27
CA ASN A 14 17.39 -6.47 -5.67
C ASN A 14 16.49 -6.32 -4.44
N THR A 15 16.48 -5.17 -3.75
CA THR A 15 15.56 -4.93 -2.64
C THR A 15 14.14 -4.57 -3.08
N LEU A 16 13.93 -4.29 -4.38
CA LEU A 16 12.61 -3.98 -4.93
C LEU A 16 11.68 -5.19 -4.83
N PHE A 17 12.21 -6.38 -5.05
CA PHE A 17 11.44 -7.62 -4.98
C PHE A 17 11.70 -8.28 -3.63
N LEU A 18 10.75 -8.16 -2.70
CA LEU A 18 10.82 -8.78 -1.39
C LEU A 18 9.83 -9.95 -1.33
N ALA A 19 10.30 -11.12 -0.91
CA ALA A 19 9.60 -12.39 -1.00
C ALA A 19 9.18 -12.71 -2.45
N HIS A 20 7.92 -12.42 -2.82
CA HIS A 20 7.34 -12.78 -4.12
C HIS A 20 6.78 -11.58 -4.89
N TYR A 21 6.90 -10.36 -4.35
CA TYR A 21 6.37 -9.17 -5.00
C TYR A 21 7.18 -7.91 -4.70
N VAL A 22 6.66 -6.75 -5.07
CA VAL A 22 7.31 -5.45 -4.96
C VAL A 22 7.16 -4.89 -3.54
N ASP A 23 8.28 -4.53 -2.89
CA ASP A 23 8.24 -3.73 -1.67
C ASP A 23 7.83 -2.29 -2.02
N VAL A 24 6.65 -1.89 -1.56
CA VAL A 24 6.06 -0.58 -1.88
C VAL A 24 6.93 0.61 -1.45
N LYS A 25 7.75 0.48 -0.40
CA LYS A 25 8.61 1.58 0.10
C LYS A 25 9.82 1.78 -0.80
N VAL A 26 10.41 0.67 -1.27
CA VAL A 26 11.48 0.72 -2.27
C VAL A 26 10.93 1.24 -3.58
N PHE A 27 9.75 0.76 -3.99
CA PHE A 27 9.09 1.22 -5.21
C PHE A 27 8.77 2.72 -5.17
N TYR A 28 8.21 3.23 -4.07
CA TYR A 28 7.99 4.67 -3.88
C TYR A 28 9.28 5.47 -4.04
N THR A 29 10.37 4.98 -3.45
CA THR A 29 11.68 5.65 -3.51
C THR A 29 12.21 5.70 -4.94
N MET A 30 12.05 4.62 -5.71
CA MET A 30 12.44 4.59 -7.12
C MET A 30 11.54 5.48 -7.99
N GLN A 31 10.22 5.41 -7.79
CA GLN A 31 9.21 6.11 -8.58
C GLN A 31 9.29 7.64 -8.40
N PHE A 32 9.52 8.11 -7.17
CA PHE A 32 9.44 9.53 -6.84
C PHE A 32 10.78 10.15 -6.39
N ASN A 33 11.84 9.35 -6.30
CA ASN A 33 13.16 9.76 -5.78
C ASN A 33 13.07 10.44 -4.39
N LYS A 34 12.19 9.91 -3.53
CA LYS A 34 11.84 10.46 -2.21
C LYS A 34 11.64 9.33 -1.21
N VAL A 35 11.92 9.60 0.06
CA VAL A 35 11.55 8.69 1.14
C VAL A 35 10.09 8.99 1.54
N PRO A 36 9.21 7.98 1.62
CA PRO A 36 7.81 8.19 2.01
C PRO A 36 7.66 8.29 3.53
N CYS A 37 6.69 9.11 3.96
CA CYS A 37 5.92 8.85 5.17
C CYS A 37 4.97 7.68 4.88
N VAL A 38 4.79 6.78 5.86
CA VAL A 38 3.93 5.60 5.72
C VAL A 38 2.89 5.62 6.83
N SER A 39 1.62 5.56 6.44
CA SER A 39 0.50 5.29 7.35
C SER A 39 -0.05 3.91 7.05
N PHE A 40 -0.49 3.21 8.09
CA PHE A 40 -0.90 1.81 8.02
C PHE A 40 -2.24 1.64 8.74
N ILE A 41 -3.12 0.82 8.17
CA ILE A 41 -4.38 0.41 8.79
C ILE A 41 -4.60 -1.09 8.54
N PRO A 42 -4.66 -1.91 9.62
CA PRO A 42 -4.95 -3.33 9.51
C PRO A 42 -6.46 -3.62 9.47
N GLU A 43 -6.78 -4.91 9.35
CA GLU A 43 -8.12 -5.48 9.49
C GLU A 43 -9.14 -4.86 8.53
N LEU A 44 -8.76 -4.66 7.28
CA LEU A 44 -9.65 -4.11 6.25
C LEU A 44 -10.19 -5.18 5.33
N ASP A 45 -11.42 -4.96 4.88
CA ASP A 45 -12.02 -5.62 3.73
C ASP A 45 -11.34 -5.09 2.46
N THR A 46 -10.30 -5.80 2.01
CA THR A 46 -9.43 -5.38 0.90
C THR A 46 -10.17 -5.25 -0.42
N SER A 47 -11.25 -6.02 -0.62
CA SER A 47 -12.10 -5.92 -1.82
C SER A 47 -12.82 -4.58 -1.86
N LYS A 48 -13.43 -4.16 -0.74
CA LYS A 48 -14.08 -2.84 -0.64
C LYS A 48 -13.08 -1.70 -0.70
N VAL A 49 -11.90 -1.88 -0.11
CA VAL A 49 -10.81 -0.90 -0.20
C VAL A 49 -10.36 -0.71 -1.65
N PHE A 50 -10.15 -1.79 -2.39
CA PHE A 50 -9.79 -1.73 -3.80
C PHE A 50 -10.85 -0.97 -4.60
N GLU A 51 -12.12 -1.35 -4.45
CA GLU A 51 -13.24 -0.71 -5.16
C GLU A 51 -13.36 0.79 -4.81
N TYR A 52 -13.22 1.13 -3.53
CA TYR A 52 -13.23 2.53 -3.09
C TYR A 52 -12.09 3.32 -3.73
N ILE A 53 -10.87 2.78 -3.74
CA ILE A 53 -9.70 3.49 -4.32
C ILE A 53 -9.87 3.64 -5.83
N ASP A 54 -10.22 2.56 -6.54
CA ASP A 54 -10.38 2.57 -7.99
C ASP A 54 -11.45 3.57 -8.45
N ASN A 55 -12.55 3.68 -7.70
CA ASN A 55 -13.62 4.61 -8.03
C ASN A 55 -13.31 6.06 -7.59
N GLN A 56 -12.89 6.29 -6.35
CA GLN A 56 -12.72 7.66 -5.82
C GLN A 56 -11.46 8.35 -6.31
N TYR A 57 -10.42 7.58 -6.67
CA TYR A 57 -9.14 8.11 -7.10
C TYR A 57 -8.82 7.82 -8.56
N ARG A 58 -9.78 7.34 -9.37
CA ARG A 58 -9.60 7.00 -10.79
C ARG A 58 -8.76 8.01 -11.57
N ASP A 59 -9.14 9.29 -11.52
CA ASP A 59 -8.48 10.37 -12.26
C ASP A 59 -7.11 10.75 -11.68
N GLN A 60 -6.78 10.27 -10.48
CA GLN A 60 -5.49 10.44 -9.83
C GLN A 60 -4.57 9.23 -10.03
N ILE A 61 -5.11 8.07 -10.39
CA ILE A 61 -4.32 6.85 -10.64
C ILE A 61 -3.50 7.04 -11.91
N THR A 62 -2.19 6.85 -11.78
CA THR A 62 -1.22 6.86 -12.89
C THR A 62 -0.64 5.48 -13.16
N GLY A 63 -0.95 4.50 -12.33
CA GLY A 63 -0.53 3.11 -12.50
C GLY A 63 -1.12 2.20 -11.44
N ILE A 64 -1.40 0.95 -11.83
CA ILE A 64 -1.89 -0.12 -10.97
C ILE A 64 -0.97 -1.33 -11.19
N TYR A 65 -0.45 -1.90 -10.11
CA TYR A 65 0.46 -3.06 -10.15
C TYR A 65 -0.07 -4.12 -9.21
N GLN A 66 -0.25 -5.35 -9.69
CA GLN A 66 -0.83 -6.42 -8.89
C GLN A 66 0.07 -7.66 -8.85
N HIS A 67 0.01 -8.35 -7.71
CA HIS A 67 0.50 -9.71 -7.58
C HIS A 67 -0.68 -10.67 -7.72
N ASN A 68 -0.68 -11.42 -8.83
CA ASN A 68 -1.79 -12.26 -9.21
C ASN A 68 -1.46 -13.74 -9.01
N PHE A 69 -2.47 -14.53 -8.68
CA PHE A 69 -2.40 -15.99 -8.64
C PHE A 69 -3.59 -16.58 -9.40
N PHE A 70 -3.41 -17.77 -9.96
CA PHE A 70 -4.47 -18.49 -10.64
C PHE A 70 -5.10 -19.49 -9.68
N ASP A 71 -6.41 -19.41 -9.48
CA ASP A 71 -7.16 -20.39 -8.71
C ASP A 71 -7.61 -21.52 -9.62
N HIS A 72 -7.19 -22.75 -9.31
CA HIS A 72 -7.50 -23.92 -10.12
C HIS A 72 -8.95 -24.41 -9.95
N ALA A 73 -9.62 -24.12 -8.83
CA ALA A 73 -10.99 -24.53 -8.62
C ALA A 73 -11.96 -23.64 -9.39
N GLU A 74 -11.72 -22.32 -9.37
CA GLU A 74 -12.52 -21.32 -10.06
C GLU A 74 -12.09 -21.06 -11.50
N GLN A 75 -10.90 -21.54 -11.90
CA GLN A 75 -10.29 -21.28 -13.21
C GLN A 75 -10.18 -19.77 -13.53
N LYS A 76 -9.80 -18.97 -12.53
CA LYS A 76 -9.74 -17.51 -12.61
C LYS A 76 -8.47 -16.95 -12.00
N LEU A 77 -8.10 -15.76 -12.45
CA LEU A 77 -7.05 -14.97 -11.82
C LEU A 77 -7.63 -14.15 -10.66
N PHE A 78 -6.95 -14.22 -9.53
CA PHE A 78 -7.16 -13.39 -8.35
C PHE A 78 -5.88 -12.61 -8.06
N PHE A 79 -5.98 -11.58 -7.21
CA PHE A 79 -4.82 -10.87 -6.70
C PHE A 79 -4.87 -10.82 -5.18
N ASN A 80 -3.71 -10.92 -4.56
CA ASN A 80 -3.57 -10.80 -3.10
C ASN A 80 -2.98 -9.45 -2.67
N ASN A 81 -2.22 -8.79 -3.55
CA ASN A 81 -1.62 -7.48 -3.33
C ASN A 81 -1.85 -6.59 -4.54
N CYS A 82 -2.18 -5.32 -4.30
CA CYS A 82 -2.36 -4.29 -5.31
C CYS A 82 -1.71 -2.99 -4.87
N ILE A 83 -0.93 -2.38 -5.76
CA ILE A 83 -0.28 -1.08 -5.56
C ILE A 83 -0.86 -0.08 -6.55
N PHE A 84 -1.45 0.99 -6.03
CA PHE A 84 -1.90 2.15 -6.77
C PHE A 84 -0.84 3.24 -6.70
N VAL A 85 -0.38 3.70 -7.86
CA VAL A 85 0.46 4.90 -7.99
C VAL A 85 -0.45 6.05 -8.33
N LEU A 86 -0.42 7.11 -7.52
CA LEU A 86 -1.26 8.28 -7.67
C LEU A 86 -0.43 9.53 -8.03
N LYS A 87 -1.09 10.53 -8.62
CA LYS A 87 -0.54 11.88 -8.81
C LYS A 87 -0.03 12.46 -7.47
N ASN A 88 0.90 13.41 -7.56
CA ASN A 88 1.45 14.15 -6.42
C ASN A 88 2.28 13.31 -5.41
N ASN A 89 3.02 12.31 -5.90
CA ASN A 89 3.91 11.46 -5.09
C ASN A 89 3.16 10.71 -3.98
N ARG A 90 2.05 10.08 -4.35
CA ARG A 90 1.22 9.29 -3.45
C ARG A 90 1.17 7.86 -3.96
N MET A 91 1.17 6.90 -3.05
CA MET A 91 1.05 5.49 -3.39
C MET A 91 0.23 4.80 -2.32
N ILE A 92 -0.57 3.82 -2.73
CA ILE A 92 -1.37 3.02 -1.82
C ILE A 92 -1.10 1.55 -2.14
N GLU A 93 -0.74 0.75 -1.15
CA GLU A 93 -0.69 -0.70 -1.26
C GLU A 93 -1.83 -1.28 -0.42
N THR A 94 -2.59 -2.21 -0.99
CA THR A 94 -3.59 -2.99 -0.27
C THR A 94 -3.40 -4.47 -0.56
N GLY A 95 -3.58 -5.29 0.46
CA GLY A 95 -3.40 -6.74 0.41
C GLY A 95 -3.35 -7.30 1.82
N ASN A 96 -3.50 -8.61 2.00
CA ASN A 96 -3.45 -9.27 3.33
C ASN A 96 -4.27 -8.54 4.42
N ASN A 97 -5.48 -8.11 4.08
CA ASN A 97 -6.40 -7.42 5.01
C ASN A 97 -5.83 -6.12 5.61
N LEU A 98 -4.89 -5.47 4.92
CA LEU A 98 -4.30 -4.21 5.34
C LEU A 98 -4.18 -3.22 4.19
N CYS A 99 -3.87 -1.98 4.55
CA CYS A 99 -3.55 -0.93 3.60
C CYS A 99 -2.38 -0.07 4.11
N HIS A 100 -1.40 0.16 3.24
CA HIS A 100 -0.33 1.15 3.41
C HIS A 100 -0.62 2.37 2.54
N VAL A 101 -0.56 3.55 3.13
CA VAL A 101 -0.67 4.84 2.44
C VAL A 101 0.68 5.54 2.53
N LEU A 102 1.30 5.77 1.37
CA LEU A 102 2.64 6.36 1.25
C LEU A 102 2.56 7.75 0.62
N TYR A 103 3.23 8.71 1.24
CA TYR A 103 3.12 10.13 0.90
C TYR A 103 4.34 10.92 1.37
N THR A 104 4.44 12.21 1.01
CA THR A 104 5.42 13.13 1.60
C THR A 104 4.78 13.95 2.71
N THR A 105 5.58 14.56 3.59
CA THR A 105 5.06 15.41 4.69
C THR A 105 4.07 16.49 4.26
N LYS A 106 4.13 16.97 3.01
CA LYS A 106 3.20 17.95 2.44
C LYS A 106 1.77 17.44 2.25
N GLN A 107 1.55 16.12 2.26
CA GLN A 107 0.23 15.51 2.04
C GLN A 107 -0.35 14.87 3.31
N TYR A 108 0.09 15.31 4.50
CA TYR A 108 -0.41 14.76 5.77
C TYR A 108 -1.93 14.89 5.94
N THR A 109 -2.54 16.02 5.57
CA THR A 109 -4.00 16.18 5.63
C THR A 109 -4.72 15.21 4.68
N TRP A 110 -4.14 14.96 3.50
CA TRP A 110 -4.68 13.98 2.56
C TRP A 110 -4.60 12.57 3.13
N SER A 111 -3.47 12.20 3.75
CA SER A 111 -3.32 10.88 4.36
C SER A 111 -4.31 10.70 5.52
N GLN A 112 -4.51 11.72 6.38
CA GLN A 112 -5.51 11.65 7.44
C GLN A 112 -6.93 11.43 6.89
N ASN A 113 -7.29 12.11 5.80
CA ASN A 113 -8.62 11.98 5.21
C ASN A 113 -8.85 10.59 4.63
N ILE A 114 -7.91 10.08 3.82
CA ILE A 114 -8.07 8.74 3.25
C ILE A 114 -8.06 7.66 4.34
N MET A 115 -7.25 7.80 5.39
CA MET A 115 -7.24 6.84 6.51
C MET A 115 -8.60 6.77 7.23
N LYS A 116 -9.30 7.91 7.38
CA LYS A 116 -10.67 7.94 7.93
C LYS A 116 -11.68 7.24 7.03
N GLU A 117 -11.54 7.40 5.71
CA GLU A 117 -12.42 6.73 4.74
C GLU A 117 -12.16 5.23 4.72
N LEU A 118 -10.89 4.81 4.71
CA LEU A 118 -10.50 3.41 4.77
C LEU A 118 -10.98 2.71 6.05
N ALA A 119 -11.00 3.42 7.19
CA ALA A 119 -11.49 2.88 8.46
C ALA A 119 -12.96 2.43 8.43
N LYS A 120 -13.76 2.92 7.47
CA LYS A 120 -15.15 2.48 7.28
C LYS A 120 -15.25 1.04 6.74
N PHE A 121 -14.16 0.51 6.17
CA PHE A 121 -14.08 -0.83 5.60
C PHE A 121 -13.40 -1.83 6.54
N ARG A 122 -13.31 -1.51 7.85
CA ARG A 122 -12.78 -2.46 8.83
C ARG A 122 -13.65 -3.71 8.85
N LEU A 123 -13.00 -4.87 8.82
CA LEU A 123 -13.65 -6.15 9.06
C LEU A 123 -14.16 -6.16 10.49
N THR A 124 -15.47 -6.30 10.62
CA THR A 124 -16.12 -6.42 11.93
C THR A 124 -16.15 -7.89 12.31
N GLU A 125 -15.20 -8.36 13.11
CA GLU A 125 -15.39 -9.61 13.87
C GLU A 125 -15.06 -9.39 15.36
N SER A 126 -15.84 -10.06 16.20
CA SER A 126 -16.05 -9.91 17.65
C SER A 126 -14.87 -9.39 18.49
N VAL A 127 -15.17 -8.42 19.36
CA VAL A 127 -14.56 -8.10 20.67
C VAL A 127 -13.13 -8.61 20.93
N ASN A 128 -12.23 -7.66 21.22
CA ASN A 128 -10.86 -7.79 21.74
C ASN A 128 -9.81 -8.29 20.72
N GLU A 129 -8.72 -7.61 20.42
CA GLU A 129 -7.91 -6.68 21.21
C GLU A 129 -7.45 -5.51 20.33
N ARG A 130 -7.59 -4.27 20.83
CA ARG A 130 -6.97 -3.11 20.18
C ARG A 130 -5.46 -3.21 20.35
N LEU A 131 -4.75 -3.73 19.35
CA LEU A 131 -3.30 -3.58 19.26
C LEU A 131 -2.99 -2.12 18.88
N ILE A 132 -2.86 -1.28 19.91
CA ILE A 132 -2.30 0.06 19.78
C ILE A 132 -0.78 -0.10 19.58
N GLY A 133 -0.29 0.46 18.47
CA GLY A 133 1.10 0.70 18.08
C GLY A 133 2.25 0.13 18.92
N PHE A 134 3.14 -0.62 18.26
CA PHE A 134 4.50 -0.98 18.65
C PHE A 134 4.74 -1.73 19.98
N ALA A 135 3.73 -1.97 20.82
CA ALA A 135 3.89 -2.87 21.96
C ALA A 135 3.69 -4.33 21.53
N ARG A 136 4.77 -5.02 21.17
CA ARG A 136 4.78 -6.49 21.16
C ARG A 136 4.68 -6.97 22.60
N ASN A 137 3.55 -7.56 23.00
CA ASN A 137 3.51 -8.38 24.21
C ASN A 137 4.29 -9.67 23.92
N TYR A 138 5.52 -9.77 24.43
CA TYR A 138 6.19 -11.05 24.60
C TYR A 138 5.58 -11.73 25.84
N ASN A 139 4.44 -12.41 25.66
CA ASN A 139 4.10 -13.49 26.58
C ASN A 139 4.77 -14.76 26.07
N MET A 140 5.99 -15.00 26.56
CA MET A 140 6.55 -16.35 26.56
C MET A 140 5.97 -17.05 27.79
N ASN A 141 5.21 -18.14 27.55
CA ASN A 141 4.91 -19.15 28.57
C ASN A 141 6.20 -19.79 29.06
#